data_AF-A0A6I1DTT1-F1
#
_entry.id   AF-A0A6I1DTT1-F1
#
_cell.length_a   1.000
_cell.length_b   1.000
_cell.length_c   1.000
_cell.angle_alpha   90.00
_cell.angle_beta   90.00
_cell.angle_gamma   90.00
#
_symmetry.space_group_name_H-M   'P 1'
#
loop_
_entity.id
_entity.type
_entity.pdbx_description
1 polymer ?
#
loop_
_entity_poly.entity_id
_entity_poly.type
_entity_poly.pdbx_seq_one_letter_code
_entity_poly.pdbx_strand_id
1 'polypeptide(L)' 'KEALDRYSKACEMKNGGGCFNLGAMQYNGEGVTRNEKQAIENFKKGCKLGAKGACDILKQLKIKA' A
#
# COMPACT_ATOMS: atom_id res chain seq x y z
N LYS A 1 13.30 7.88 -2.88
CA LYS A 1 13.22 7.65 -1.40
C LYS A 1 12.23 8.57 -0.68
N GLU A 2 12.18 9.88 -0.96
CA GLU A 2 11.24 10.80 -0.28
C GLU A 2 9.74 10.44 -0.41
N ALA A 3 9.30 9.93 -1.56
CA ALA A 3 7.91 9.53 -1.74
C ALA A 3 7.49 8.38 -0.82
N LEU A 4 8.41 7.43 -0.56
CA LEU A 4 8.15 6.31 0.34
C LEU A 4 7.94 6.78 1.78
N ASP A 5 8.79 7.70 2.26
CA ASP A 5 8.65 8.29 3.60
C ASP A 5 7.34 9.08 3.75
N ARG A 6 6.98 9.87 2.73
CA ARG A 6 5.71 10.64 2.73
C ARG A 6 4.49 9.71 2.76
N TYR A 7 4.47 8.65 1.95
CA TYR A 7 3.37 7.69 1.96
C TYR A 7 3.35 6.81 3.21
N SER A 8 4.52 6.49 3.80
CA SER A 8 4.62 5.86 5.11
C SER A 8 3.93 6.70 6.17
N LYS A 9 4.32 7.96 6.31
CA LYS A 9 3.70 8.89 7.26
C LYS A 9 2.20 9.04 7.03
N ALA A 10 1.76 9.18 5.79
CA ALA A 10 0.34 9.24 5.46
C ALA A 10 -0.40 7.95 5.89
N CYS A 11 0.19 6.78 5.63
CA CYS A 11 -0.37 5.50 6.03
C CYS A 11 -0.40 5.31 7.56
N GLU A 12 0.60 5.83 8.28
CA GLU A 12 0.63 5.88 9.74
C GLU A 12 -0.45 6.79 10.31
N MET A 13 -0.73 7.91 9.63
CA MET A 13 -1.83 8.83 9.92
C MET A 13 -3.22 8.31 9.49
N LYS A 14 -3.37 7.00 9.28
CA LYS A 14 -4.62 6.33 8.86
C LYS A 14 -5.19 6.83 7.52
N ASN A 15 -4.36 7.43 6.65
CA ASN A 15 -4.76 7.75 5.29
C ASN A 15 -4.70 6.48 4.43
N GLY A 16 -5.87 5.96 4.05
CA GLY A 16 -5.95 4.76 3.22
C GLY A 16 -5.25 4.92 1.86
N GLY A 17 -5.33 6.10 1.24
CA GLY A 17 -4.64 6.41 -0.02
C GLY A 17 -3.11 6.43 0.14
N GLY A 18 -2.63 6.90 1.28
CA GLY A 18 -1.22 6.81 1.67
C GLY A 18 -0.74 5.35 1.73
N CYS A 19 -1.50 4.48 2.40
CA CYS A 19 -1.19 3.05 2.45
C CYS A 19 -1.24 2.38 1.08
N PHE A 20 -2.20 2.74 0.23
CA PHE A 20 -2.28 2.25 -1.15
C PHE A 20 -1.03 2.61 -1.96
N ASN A 21 -0.63 3.88 -1.95
CA ASN A 21 0.54 4.33 -2.72
C ASN A 21 1.85 3.75 -2.18
N LEU A 22 1.97 3.60 -0.85
CA LEU A 22 3.10 2.93 -0.24
C LEU A 22 3.20 1.46 -0.72
N GLY A 23 2.07 0.75 -0.70
CA GLY A 23 1.99 -0.62 -1.19
C GLY A 23 2.32 -0.72 -2.68
N ALA A 24 1.81 0.18 -3.51
CA ALA A 24 2.07 0.21 -4.95
C ALA A 24 3.55 0.40 -5.26
N MET A 25 4.22 1.35 -4.60
CA MET A 25 5.65 1.57 -4.76
C MET A 25 6.47 0.33 -4.38
N GLN A 26 6.13 -0.32 -3.27
CA GLN A 26 6.80 -1.54 -2.82
C GLN A 26 6.49 -2.75 -3.71
N TYR A 27 5.30 -2.82 -4.31
CA TYR A 27 4.91 -3.90 -5.22
C TYR A 27 5.63 -3.78 -6.56
N ASN A 28 5.70 -2.57 -7.12
CA ASN A 28 6.33 -2.31 -8.42
C ASN A 28 7.86 -2.17 -8.32
N GLY A 29 8.40 -1.90 -7.13
CA GLY A 29 9.83 -1.58 -6.96
C GLY A 29 10.19 -0.18 -7.46
N GLU A 30 9.22 0.74 -7.49
CA GLU A 30 9.43 2.11 -7.98
C GLU A 30 10.19 2.95 -6.96
N GLY A 31 11.49 3.16 -7.20
CA GLY A 31 12.35 3.96 -6.34
C GLY A 31 12.67 3.33 -4.98
N VAL A 32 12.30 2.05 -4.79
CA VAL A 32 12.65 1.18 -3.64
C VAL A 32 12.81 -0.27 -4.09
N THR A 33 13.49 -1.07 -3.27
CA THR A 33 13.54 -2.52 -3.48
C THR A 33 12.14 -3.10 -3.41
N ARG A 34 11.75 -3.85 -4.45
CA ARG A 34 10.47 -4.56 -4.51
C ARG A 34 10.30 -5.45 -3.27
N ASN A 35 9.19 -5.28 -2.57
CA ASN A 35 8.82 -6.07 -1.40
C ASN A 35 7.32 -6.32 -1.39
N GLU A 36 6.91 -7.40 -2.05
CA GLU A 36 5.50 -7.76 -2.20
C GLU A 36 4.83 -8.06 -0.86
N LYS A 37 5.57 -8.64 0.09
CA LYS A 37 5.03 -8.96 1.42
C LYS A 37 4.64 -7.68 2.16
N GLN A 38 5.51 -6.68 2.19
CA GLN A 38 5.16 -5.38 2.80
C GLN A 38 4.08 -4.65 1.99
N ALA A 39 4.10 -4.75 0.66
CA ALA A 39 3.08 -4.15 -0.19
C ALA A 39 1.68 -4.68 0.15
N ILE A 40 1.54 -6.00 0.26
CA ILE A 40 0.28 -6.66 0.61
C ILE A 40 -0.24 -6.19 1.97
N GLU A 41 0.63 -6.08 2.98
CA GLU A 41 0.23 -5.59 4.30
C GLU A 41 -0.25 -4.13 4.26
N ASN A 42 0.43 -3.29 3.48
CA ASN A 42 0.02 -1.91 3.25
C ASN A 42 -1.30 -1.82 2.47
N PHE A 43 -1.53 -2.69 1.48
CA PHE A 43 -2.83 -2.78 0.82
C PHE A 43 -3.94 -3.24 1.76
N LYS A 44 -3.71 -4.21 2.64
CA LYS A 44 -4.70 -4.63 3.65
C LYS A 44 -5.07 -3.47 4.57
N LYS A 45 -4.06 -2.75 5.05
CA LYS A 45 -4.27 -1.56 5.89
C LYS A 45 -5.04 -0.47 5.11
N GLY A 46 -4.64 -0.19 3.88
CA GLY A 46 -5.32 0.77 3.00
C GLY A 46 -6.79 0.40 2.78
N CYS A 47 -7.07 -0.88 2.53
CA CYS A 47 -8.42 -1.38 2.33
C CYS A 47 -9.29 -1.22 3.60
N LYS A 48 -8.75 -1.59 4.77
CA LYS A 48 -9.41 -1.37 6.08
C LYS A 48 -9.69 0.10 6.37
N LEU A 49 -8.87 1.01 5.83
CA LEU A 49 -9.01 2.45 5.95
C LEU A 49 -9.89 3.08 4.83
N GLY A 50 -10.56 2.26 4.01
CA GLY A 50 -11.51 2.73 3.00
C GLY A 50 -10.89 3.06 1.63
N ALA A 51 -9.60 2.78 1.40
CA ALA A 51 -9.01 2.94 0.08
C ALA A 51 -9.45 1.82 -0.85
N LYS A 52 -10.45 2.11 -1.70
CA LYS A 52 -11.02 1.17 -2.66
C LYS A 52 -9.95 0.52 -3.56
N GLY A 53 -9.00 1.32 -4.05
CA GLY A 53 -7.90 0.81 -4.89
C GLY A 53 -7.04 -0.25 -4.20
N ALA A 54 -6.83 -0.13 -2.89
CA ALA A 54 -6.11 -1.14 -2.12
C ALA A 54 -6.91 -2.45 -2.00
N CYS A 55 -8.22 -2.36 -1.78
CA CYS A 55 -9.10 -3.53 -1.77
C CYS A 55 -9.14 -4.22 -3.14
N ASP A 56 -9.19 -3.45 -4.23
CA ASP A 56 -9.27 -3.99 -5.58
C ASP A 56 -7.98 -4.71 -5.98
N ILE A 57 -6.81 -4.18 -5.60
CA ILE A 57 -5.53 -4.89 -5.77
C ILE A 57 -5.53 -6.20 -4.99
N LEU A 58 -5.95 -6.21 -3.73
CA LEU A 58 -5.99 -7.45 -2.95
C LEU A 58 -6.91 -8.51 -3.59
N LYS A 59 -8.05 -8.10 -4.14
CA LYS A 59 -8.94 -9.01 -4.89
C LYS A 59 -8.26 -9.58 -6.13
N GLN A 60 -7.55 -8.75 -6.91
CA GLN A 60 -6.79 -9.21 -8.08
C GLN A 60 -5.69 -10.21 -7.69
N LEU A 61 -5.05 -9.98 -6.54
CA LEU A 61 -4.04 -10.87 -5.97
C LEU A 61 -4.66 -12.10 -5.27
N LYS A 62 -6.00 -12.22 -5.21
CA LYS A 62 -6.73 -13.28 -4.50
C LYS A 62 -6.41 -13.34 -3.00
N ILE A 63 -6.13 -12.18 -2.40
CA ILE A 63 -5.80 -12.01 -0.98
C ILE A 63 -7.00 -11.38 -0.26
N LYS A 64 -7.32 -11.88 0.93
CA LYS A 64 -8.35 -11.29 1.79
C LYS A 64 -7.81 -10.03 2.47
N ALA A 65 -8.63 -8.97 2.48
CA ALA A 65 -8.36 -7.71 3.17
C ALA A 65 -8.41 -7.83 4.69
#